data_AF-A0A4C1UQM4-F1
#
_entry.id   AF-A0A4C1UQM4-F1
#
_cell.length_a   1.000
_cell.length_b   1.000
_cell.length_c   1.000
_cell.angle_alpha   90.00
_cell.angle_beta   90.00
_cell.angle_gamma   90.00
#
_symmetry.space_group_name_H-M   'P 1'
#
loop_
_entity.id
_entity.type
_entity.pdbx_description
1 polymer ?
#
loop_
_entity_poly.entity_id
_entity_poly.type
_entity_poly.pdbx_seq_one_letter_code
_entity_poly.pdbx_strand_id
1 'polypeptide(L)'
;MIDIETGIGIKSCVDLWDPKVIRSAAGAHFRLPVYCGVEWEKISYLLDAHTSVFIADSNSKVVLDYITDSKVHNNEFLQIPVLPYYSIEYATMNSITIIVGGETEGISEDCYRYAVSKNGLRINIPLQKGVDSLNTGMAIAVIVFEIKKQLLEAKARNKSCMANTI
;
A
#
# COMPACT_ATOMS: atom_id res chain seq x y z
N MET A 1 8.53 -17.27 1.53
CA MET A 1 9.09 -15.92 1.73
C MET A 1 8.26 -14.93 0.93
N ILE A 2 7.72 -13.90 1.58
CA ILE A 2 7.09 -12.76 0.91
C ILE A 2 8.25 -11.87 0.49
N ASP A 3 8.54 -11.76 -0.80
CA ASP A 3 9.52 -10.79 -1.29
C ASP A 3 8.81 -9.44 -1.35
N ILE A 4 8.78 -8.75 -0.21
CA ILE A 4 8.57 -7.30 -0.21
C ILE A 4 9.93 -6.74 -0.62
N GLU A 5 10.06 -6.31 -1.87
CA GLU A 5 11.37 -5.97 -2.42
C GLU A 5 12.00 -4.78 -1.70
N THR A 6 11.20 -3.86 -1.15
CA THR A 6 11.68 -2.67 -0.42
C THR A 6 10.59 -2.03 0.44
N GLY A 7 10.95 -1.55 1.64
CA GLY A 7 10.16 -0.59 2.41
C GLY A 7 10.76 0.83 2.33
N ILE A 8 9.94 1.85 2.03
CA ILE A 8 10.37 3.26 1.98
C ILE A 8 9.59 4.07 3.01
N GLY A 9 10.31 4.66 3.98
CA GLY A 9 9.76 5.61 4.95
C GLY A 9 10.05 7.05 4.54
N ILE A 10 9.02 7.84 4.26
CA ILE A 10 9.10 9.30 4.11
C ILE A 10 9.04 9.95 5.50
N LYS A 11 9.64 11.15 5.63
CA LYS A 11 9.83 11.93 6.89
C LYS A 11 8.68 11.79 7.91
N SER A 12 9.07 11.77 9.19
CA SER A 12 8.26 11.57 10.42
C SER A 12 7.98 10.13 10.87
N CYS A 13 8.80 9.16 10.43
CA CYS A 13 8.75 7.79 10.96
C CYS A 13 9.43 7.67 12.34
N VAL A 14 8.97 6.71 13.16
CA VAL A 14 9.65 6.28 14.39
C VAL A 14 11.04 5.73 14.03
N ASP A 15 12.03 5.91 14.91
CA ASP A 15 13.37 5.35 14.70
C ASP A 15 13.30 3.83 14.50
N LEU A 16 13.74 3.36 13.34
CA LEU A 16 13.74 1.95 12.95
C LEU A 16 14.59 1.09 13.90
N TRP A 17 15.60 1.69 14.50
CA TRP A 17 16.54 1.03 15.40
C TRP A 17 16.13 1.10 16.86
N ASP A 18 14.96 1.68 17.16
CA ASP A 18 14.40 1.65 18.51
C ASP A 18 14.20 0.18 18.98
N PRO A 19 14.54 -0.16 20.23
CA PRO A 19 14.43 -1.52 20.74
C PRO A 19 13.03 -2.14 20.61
N LYS A 20 11.96 -1.32 20.65
CA LYS A 20 10.59 -1.79 20.48
C LYS A 20 10.31 -2.13 19.02
N VAL A 21 10.83 -1.35 18.08
CA VAL A 21 10.68 -1.59 16.64
C VAL A 21 11.45 -2.86 16.25
N ILE A 22 12.72 -2.97 16.65
CA ILE A 22 13.55 -4.16 16.39
C ILE A 22 12.89 -5.43 16.93
N ARG A 23 12.40 -5.38 18.18
CA ARG A 23 11.73 -6.52 18.83
C ARG A 23 10.45 -6.90 18.10
N SER A 24 9.61 -5.91 17.76
CA SER A 24 8.33 -6.15 17.08
C SER A 24 8.50 -6.74 15.69
N ALA A 25 9.53 -6.32 14.95
CA ALA A 25 9.79 -6.83 13.61
C ALA A 25 10.38 -8.24 13.60
N ALA A 26 10.68 -8.85 14.75
CA ALA A 26 11.23 -10.20 14.88
C ALA A 26 12.46 -10.44 13.95
N GLY A 27 13.29 -9.42 13.77
CA GLY A 27 14.48 -9.46 12.92
C GLY A 27 14.23 -9.25 11.43
N ALA A 28 13.04 -8.90 10.97
CA ALA A 28 12.78 -8.62 9.54
C ALA A 28 13.71 -7.54 8.94
N HIS A 29 14.16 -6.58 9.76
CA HIS A 29 15.13 -5.54 9.39
C HIS A 29 16.42 -6.05 8.73
N PHE A 30 16.84 -7.28 9.05
CA PHE A 30 18.07 -7.88 8.51
C PHE A 30 17.86 -8.67 7.22
N ARG A 31 16.61 -8.76 6.76
CA ARG A 31 16.21 -9.59 5.62
C ARG A 31 15.50 -8.77 4.54
N LEU A 32 14.95 -7.62 4.91
CA LEU A 32 14.26 -6.71 4.00
C LEU A 32 15.01 -5.38 3.96
N PRO A 33 15.34 -4.84 2.79
CA PRO A 33 15.93 -3.52 2.69
C PRO A 33 14.90 -2.46 3.09
N VAL A 34 15.31 -1.57 3.98
CA VAL A 34 14.49 -0.45 4.47
C VAL A 34 15.25 0.84 4.20
N TYR A 35 14.63 1.76 3.47
CA TYR A 35 15.15 3.09 3.22
C TYR A 35 14.35 4.11 4.04
N CYS A 36 15.05 4.93 4.81
CA CYS A 36 14.44 5.96 5.65
C CYS A 36 14.89 7.34 5.19
N GLY A 37 13.99 8.33 5.32
CA GLY A 37 14.33 9.73 5.03
C GLY A 37 14.62 9.99 3.56
N VAL A 38 14.02 9.21 2.67
CA VAL A 38 14.15 9.38 1.22
C VAL A 38 13.41 10.66 0.81
N GLU A 39 14.11 11.52 0.09
CA GLU A 39 13.51 12.71 -0.54
C GLU A 39 12.57 12.27 -1.67
N TRP A 40 11.47 13.00 -1.86
CA TRP A 40 10.40 12.58 -2.77
C TRP A 40 10.89 12.41 -4.22
N GLU A 41 11.83 13.27 -4.63
CA GLU A 41 12.49 13.25 -5.94
C GLU A 41 13.26 11.94 -6.19
N LYS A 42 13.71 11.28 -5.12
CA LYS A 42 14.50 10.03 -5.21
C LYS A 42 13.63 8.78 -5.27
N ILE A 43 12.37 8.86 -4.86
CA ILE A 43 11.45 7.71 -4.80
C ILE A 43 11.26 7.10 -6.18
N SER A 44 11.11 7.94 -7.21
CA SER A 44 10.93 7.49 -8.60
C SER A 44 12.12 6.67 -9.13
N TYR A 45 13.33 6.82 -8.57
CA TYR A 45 14.49 6.02 -8.96
C TYR A 45 14.61 4.70 -8.17
N LEU A 46 13.97 4.60 -7.01
CA LEU A 46 13.97 3.40 -6.18
C LEU A 46 12.87 2.42 -6.58
N LEU A 47 11.79 2.91 -7.16
CA LEU A 47 10.64 2.11 -7.57
C LEU A 47 10.76 1.67 -9.03
N ASP A 48 10.19 0.51 -9.34
CA ASP A 48 10.08 0.04 -10.72
C ASP A 48 9.23 1.00 -11.56
N ALA A 49 9.68 1.29 -12.78
CA ALA A 49 9.00 2.26 -13.66
C ALA A 49 7.55 1.87 -13.97
N HIS A 50 7.26 0.56 -14.00
CA HIS A 50 5.97 -0.06 -14.32
C HIS A 50 5.26 -0.61 -13.07
N THR A 51 5.64 -0.17 -11.87
CA THR A 51 4.93 -0.57 -10.64
C THR A 51 3.47 -0.12 -10.67
N SER A 52 2.58 -1.03 -10.26
CA SER A 52 1.21 -0.69 -9.90
C SER A 52 1.20 -0.04 -8.52
N VAL A 53 0.58 1.13 -8.38
CA VAL A 53 0.60 1.91 -7.13
C VAL A 53 -0.75 1.84 -6.43
N PHE A 54 -0.71 1.45 -5.15
CA PHE A 54 -1.88 1.37 -4.29
C PHE A 54 -1.72 2.25 -3.07
N ILE A 55 -2.74 3.03 -2.75
CA ILE A 55 -2.84 3.80 -1.52
C ILE A 55 -3.72 3.04 -0.54
N ALA A 56 -3.20 2.73 0.65
CA ALA A 56 -3.94 2.17 1.77
C ALA A 56 -4.11 3.22 2.86
N ASP A 57 -5.29 3.80 2.95
CA ASP A 57 -5.62 4.82 3.93
C ASP A 57 -7.01 4.62 4.55
N SER A 58 -7.22 5.22 5.72
CA SER A 58 -8.49 5.18 6.45
C SER A 58 -9.47 6.27 6.03
N ASN A 59 -9.07 7.18 5.12
CA ASN A 59 -9.87 8.34 4.76
C ASN A 59 -11.07 7.95 3.89
N SER A 60 -12.17 7.59 4.54
CA SER A 60 -13.44 7.29 3.89
C SER A 60 -14.17 8.54 3.37
N LYS A 61 -13.64 9.75 3.59
CA LYS A 61 -14.34 11.03 3.29
C LYS A 61 -14.57 11.33 1.81
N VAL A 62 -14.21 10.41 0.90
CA VAL A 62 -14.37 10.60 -0.55
C VAL A 62 -15.79 10.30 -1.05
N VAL A 63 -16.79 10.12 -0.17
CA VAL A 63 -18.18 9.96 -0.63
C VAL A 63 -19.17 10.92 0.02
N LEU A 64 -19.00 11.30 1.29
CA LEU A 64 -20.03 12.05 2.02
C LEU A 64 -19.91 13.58 1.96
N ASP A 65 -18.69 14.11 1.80
CA ASP A 65 -18.47 15.57 1.79
C ASP A 65 -18.97 16.23 0.48
N TYR A 66 -19.29 15.43 -0.56
CA TYR A 66 -19.90 15.90 -1.79
C TYR A 66 -21.32 16.45 -1.64
N ILE A 67 -22.06 16.00 -0.63
CA ILE A 67 -23.46 16.36 -0.47
C ILE A 67 -23.63 17.69 0.29
N THR A 68 -22.59 18.15 1.01
CA THR A 68 -22.81 19.14 2.09
C THR A 68 -22.03 20.45 2.03
N ASP A 69 -21.02 20.65 1.18
CA ASP A 69 -20.40 21.98 1.10
C ASP A 69 -19.82 22.35 -0.26
N SER A 70 -20.44 23.35 -0.89
CA SER A 70 -20.07 24.00 -2.15
C SER A 70 -18.80 24.86 -2.09
N LYS A 71 -17.78 24.45 -1.31
CA LYS A 71 -16.47 25.11 -1.24
C LYS A 71 -15.34 24.13 -1.54
N VAL A 72 -15.43 23.48 -2.69
CA VAL A 72 -14.42 22.53 -3.16
C VAL A 72 -13.23 23.32 -3.71
N HIS A 73 -12.17 23.43 -2.90
CA HIS A 73 -10.82 23.47 -3.48
C HIS A 73 -10.69 22.21 -4.35
N ASN A 74 -10.27 22.36 -5.61
CA ASN A 74 -10.11 21.28 -6.58
C ASN A 74 -9.16 20.19 -6.05
N ASN A 75 -9.67 19.28 -5.22
CA ASN A 75 -8.89 18.19 -4.66
C ASN A 75 -8.78 17.09 -5.71
N GLU A 76 -7.69 17.10 -6.47
CA GLU A 76 -7.36 16.09 -7.48
C GLU A 76 -7.43 14.64 -6.93
N PHE A 77 -7.27 14.48 -5.61
CA PHE A 77 -7.26 13.18 -4.91
C PHE A 77 -8.60 12.48 -4.84
N LEU A 78 -9.67 13.26 -4.96
CA LEU A 78 -11.03 12.74 -5.03
C LEU A 78 -11.26 11.89 -6.29
N GLN A 79 -10.36 11.97 -7.28
CA GLN A 79 -10.47 11.25 -8.54
C GLN A 79 -9.86 9.83 -8.49
N ILE A 80 -9.13 9.47 -7.43
CA ILE A 80 -8.53 8.13 -7.35
C ILE A 80 -9.60 7.12 -6.91
N PRO A 81 -9.90 6.06 -7.71
CA PRO A 81 -10.92 5.09 -7.37
C PRO A 81 -10.57 4.34 -6.09
N VAL A 82 -11.57 4.09 -5.23
CA VAL A 82 -11.44 3.27 -4.03
C VAL A 82 -12.07 1.90 -4.26
N LEU A 83 -11.29 0.84 -4.04
CA LEU A 83 -11.74 -0.54 -4.19
C LEU A 83 -11.40 -1.36 -2.92
N PRO A 84 -12.19 -2.38 -2.57
CA PRO A 84 -11.82 -3.33 -1.53
C PRO A 84 -10.48 -4.02 -1.86
N TYR A 85 -9.60 -4.16 -0.87
CA TYR A 85 -8.27 -4.75 -1.10
C TYR A 85 -8.31 -6.13 -1.76
N TYR A 86 -9.35 -6.93 -1.50
CA TYR A 86 -9.51 -8.28 -2.05
C TYR A 86 -10.09 -8.34 -3.47
N SER A 87 -10.57 -7.22 -4.03
CA SER A 87 -11.15 -7.21 -5.38
C SER A 87 -10.12 -6.96 -6.48
N ILE A 88 -8.85 -6.81 -6.12
CA ILE A 88 -7.75 -6.52 -7.05
C ILE A 88 -7.07 -7.82 -7.45
N GLU A 89 -6.76 -7.96 -8.74
CA GLU A 89 -6.03 -9.10 -9.30
C GLU A 89 -4.51 -8.87 -9.27
N TYR A 90 -3.92 -8.85 -8.07
CA TYR A 90 -2.50 -8.55 -7.87
C TYR A 90 -1.56 -9.50 -8.61
N ALA A 91 -1.97 -10.74 -8.83
CA ALA A 91 -1.15 -11.74 -9.52
C ALA A 91 -0.87 -11.43 -11.00
N THR A 92 -1.57 -10.47 -11.59
CA THR A 92 -1.36 -10.01 -12.97
C THR A 92 -0.28 -8.92 -13.08
N MET A 93 0.18 -8.38 -11.94
CA MET A 93 1.07 -7.22 -11.89
C MET A 93 2.53 -7.67 -11.79
N ASN A 94 3.42 -6.97 -12.49
CA ASN A 94 4.85 -7.24 -12.47
C ASN A 94 5.53 -6.72 -11.18
N SER A 95 5.11 -5.54 -10.72
CA SER A 95 5.62 -4.89 -9.52
C SER A 95 4.49 -4.14 -8.82
N ILE A 96 4.50 -4.17 -7.48
CA ILE A 96 3.44 -3.64 -6.63
C ILE A 96 4.08 -2.71 -5.60
N THR A 97 3.62 -1.46 -5.57
CA THR A 97 3.99 -0.46 -4.58
C THR A 97 2.76 -0.12 -3.74
N ILE A 98 2.88 -0.24 -2.42
CA ILE A 98 1.83 0.12 -1.48
C ILE A 98 2.30 1.34 -0.69
N ILE A 99 1.53 2.41 -0.78
CA ILE A 99 1.68 3.64 0.00
C ILE A 99 0.72 3.54 1.18
N VAL A 100 1.22 3.73 2.39
CA VAL A 100 0.43 3.59 3.61
C VAL A 100 0.56 4.87 4.43
N GLY A 101 -0.57 5.36 4.93
CA GLY A 101 -0.60 6.55 5.78
C GLY A 101 -0.04 6.32 7.17
N GLY A 102 0.50 7.40 7.75
CA GLY A 102 0.82 7.46 9.18
C GLY A 102 -0.44 7.45 10.03
N GLU A 103 -0.35 6.95 11.27
CA GLU A 103 -1.50 6.78 12.16
C GLU A 103 -2.23 8.10 12.49
N THR A 104 -1.50 9.21 12.57
CA THR A 104 -2.03 10.52 12.99
C THR A 104 -2.16 11.52 11.85
N GLU A 105 -1.18 11.56 10.95
CA GLU A 105 -1.07 12.58 9.89
C GLU A 105 -1.65 12.11 8.54
N GLY A 106 -2.04 10.84 8.42
CA GLY A 106 -2.56 10.27 7.18
C GLY A 106 -1.50 10.20 6.07
N ILE A 107 -1.92 10.46 4.83
CA ILE A 107 -1.06 10.40 3.62
C ILE A 107 -0.79 11.81 3.10
N SER A 108 0.47 12.09 2.77
CA SER A 108 0.89 13.38 2.21
C SER A 108 0.30 13.64 0.81
N GLU A 109 0.14 14.91 0.45
CA GLU A 109 -0.28 15.36 -0.87
C GLU A 109 0.57 14.74 -2.00
N ASP A 110 1.89 14.69 -1.80
CA ASP A 110 2.85 14.17 -2.79
C ASP A 110 2.63 12.69 -3.10
N CYS A 111 2.26 11.89 -2.10
CA CYS A 111 1.88 10.48 -2.27
C CYS A 111 0.69 10.32 -3.20
N TYR A 112 -0.35 11.15 -3.02
CA TYR A 112 -1.52 11.11 -3.87
C TYR A 112 -1.21 11.59 -5.28
N ARG A 113 -0.45 12.68 -5.44
CA ARG A 113 0.01 13.16 -6.76
C ARG A 113 0.78 12.07 -7.51
N TYR A 114 1.67 11.36 -6.81
CA TYR A 114 2.40 10.23 -7.38
C TYR A 114 1.46 9.09 -7.80
N ALA A 115 0.50 8.70 -6.96
CA ALA A 115 -0.48 7.69 -7.33
C ALA A 115 -1.31 8.09 -8.56
N VAL A 116 -1.79 9.34 -8.64
CA VAL A 116 -2.48 9.87 -9.83
C VAL A 116 -1.59 9.76 -11.07
N SER A 117 -0.32 10.16 -10.98
CA SER A 117 0.63 10.11 -12.10
C SER A 117 0.88 8.68 -12.62
N LYS A 118 0.65 7.67 -11.78
CA LYS A 118 0.78 6.24 -12.09
C LYS A 118 -0.55 5.55 -12.37
N ASN A 119 -1.64 6.31 -12.48
CA ASN A 119 -3.00 5.79 -12.61
C ASN A 119 -3.32 4.76 -11.50
N GLY A 120 -2.85 5.05 -10.29
CA GLY A 120 -2.95 4.20 -9.11
C GLY A 120 -4.37 4.11 -8.57
N LEU A 121 -4.53 3.26 -7.57
CA LEU A 121 -5.81 2.98 -6.94
C LEU A 121 -5.71 3.19 -5.43
N ARG A 122 -6.84 3.48 -4.81
CA ARG A 122 -6.99 3.41 -3.36
C ARG A 122 -7.60 2.08 -2.99
N ILE A 123 -7.02 1.41 -2.01
CA ILE A 123 -7.50 0.15 -1.48
C ILE A 123 -7.93 0.33 -0.03
N ASN A 124 -9.10 -0.21 0.32
CA ASN A 124 -9.58 -0.20 1.69
C ASN A 124 -9.82 -1.60 2.23
N ILE A 125 -9.71 -1.75 3.56
CA ILE A 125 -10.16 -2.92 4.29
C ILE A 125 -11.56 -2.58 4.80
N PRO A 126 -12.62 -3.27 4.34
CA PRO A 126 -13.97 -3.02 4.85
C PRO A 126 -14.04 -3.33 6.35
N LEU A 127 -14.49 -2.35 7.14
CA LEU A 127 -14.65 -2.46 8.60
C LEU A 127 -16.13 -2.36 8.99
N GLN A 128 -16.45 -2.83 10.20
CA GLN A 128 -17.78 -2.67 10.77
C GLN A 128 -18.10 -1.19 11.04
N LYS A 129 -19.37 -0.82 10.92
CA LYS A 129 -19.83 0.54 11.24
C LYS A 129 -19.39 0.97 12.64
N GLY A 130 -18.83 2.16 12.75
CA GLY A 130 -18.33 2.74 14.00
C GLY A 130 -16.87 2.43 14.31
N VAL A 131 -16.16 1.71 13.42
CA VAL A 131 -14.71 1.53 13.49
C VAL A 131 -14.05 2.43 12.45
N ASP A 132 -13.26 3.40 12.90
CA ASP A 132 -12.67 4.40 12.01
C ASP A 132 -11.50 3.83 11.18
N SER A 133 -10.64 3.02 11.79
CA SER A 133 -9.47 2.43 11.13
C SER A 133 -8.89 1.23 11.89
N LEU A 134 -8.02 0.49 11.23
CA LEU A 134 -7.13 -0.48 11.87
C LEU A 134 -5.79 0.20 12.18
N ASN A 135 -5.05 -0.37 13.13
CA ASN A 135 -3.63 -0.08 13.25
C ASN A 135 -2.92 -0.27 11.90
N THR A 136 -2.03 0.66 11.54
CA THR A 136 -1.33 0.67 10.25
C THR A 136 -0.58 -0.64 10.00
N GLY A 137 0.11 -1.20 11.00
CA GLY A 137 0.81 -2.48 10.87
C GLY A 137 -0.15 -3.65 10.59
N MET A 138 -1.32 -3.67 11.24
CA MET A 138 -2.35 -4.68 11.00
C MET A 138 -2.97 -4.55 9.60
N ALA A 139 -3.23 -3.32 9.16
CA ALA A 139 -3.75 -3.07 7.81
C ALA A 139 -2.77 -3.55 6.74
N ILE A 140 -1.49 -3.23 6.89
CA ILE A 140 -0.41 -3.71 6.01
C ILE A 140 -0.37 -5.23 6.01
N ALA A 141 -0.41 -5.87 7.18
CA ALA A 141 -0.35 -7.33 7.29
C ALA A 141 -1.49 -8.01 6.52
N VAL A 142 -2.72 -7.50 6.64
CA VAL A 142 -3.89 -8.02 5.90
C VAL A 142 -3.70 -7.88 4.39
N ILE A 143 -3.33 -6.69 3.92
CA ILE A 143 -3.18 -6.41 2.48
C ILE A 143 -2.06 -7.25 1.88
N VAL A 144 -0.88 -7.26 2.52
CA VAL A 144 0.29 -8.00 2.04
C VAL A 144 0.04 -9.51 2.06
N PHE A 145 -0.69 -10.02 3.05
CA PHE A 145 -1.05 -11.44 3.10
C PHE A 145 -1.93 -11.85 1.92
N GLU A 146 -2.93 -11.04 1.57
CA GLU A 146 -3.80 -11.29 0.41
C GLU A 146 -3.02 -11.24 -0.91
N ILE A 147 -2.18 -10.22 -1.10
CA ILE A 147 -1.28 -10.13 -2.28
C ILE A 147 -0.44 -11.41 -2.38
N LYS A 148 0.16 -11.83 -1.26
CA LYS A 148 0.99 -13.04 -1.25
C LYS A 148 0.20 -14.28 -1.61
N LYS A 149 -1.00 -14.44 -1.03
CA LYS A 149 -1.88 -15.56 -1.28
C LYS A 149 -2.18 -15.66 -2.79
N GLN A 150 -2.61 -14.58 -3.43
CA GLN A 150 -2.88 -14.58 -4.88
C GLN A 150 -1.65 -14.95 -5.71
N LEU A 151 -0.48 -14.41 -5.38
CA LEU A 151 0.78 -14.71 -6.08
C LEU A 151 1.17 -16.20 -5.94
N LEU A 152 0.99 -16.79 -4.76
CA LEU A 152 1.29 -18.21 -4.52
C LEU A 152 0.30 -19.12 -5.26
N GLU A 153 -0.98 -18.79 -5.25
CA GLU A 153 -2.00 -19.55 -5.98
C GLU A 153 -1.75 -19.50 -7.49
N ALA A 154 -1.39 -18.34 -8.04
CA ALA A 154 -1.02 -18.20 -9.45
C ALA A 154 0.21 -19.06 -9.81
N LYS A 155 1.25 -19.04 -8.96
CA LYS A 155 2.43 -19.91 -9.13
C LYS A 155 2.07 -21.39 -9.08
N ALA A 156 1.16 -21.79 -8.19
CA ALA A 156 0.70 -23.18 -8.10
C ALA A 156 -0.08 -23.61 -9.34
N ARG A 157 -1.02 -22.77 -9.82
CA ARG A 157 -1.78 -23.02 -11.06
C ARG A 157 -0.86 -23.20 -12.27
N ASN A 158 0.15 -22.35 -12.43
CA ASN A 158 1.10 -22.41 -13.54
C ASN A 158 1.93 -23.70 -13.52
N LYS A 159 2.34 -24.18 -12.33
CA LYS A 159 3.06 -25.46 -12.19
C LYS A 159 2.17 -26.65 -12.59
N SER A 160 0.91 -26.68 -12.15
CA SER A 160 -0.02 -27.75 -12.51
C SER A 160 -0.35 -27.77 -14.00
N CYS A 161 -0.46 -26.62 -14.66
CA CYS A 161 -0.66 -26.53 -16.11
C CYS A 161 0.53 -27.09 -16.89
N MET A 162 1.77 -26.75 -16.49
CA MET A 162 2.98 -27.28 -17.12
C MET A 162 3.14 -28.79 -16.92
N ALA A 163 2.75 -29.32 -15.76
CA ALA A 163 2.81 -30.76 -15.47
C ALA A 163 1.83 -31.60 -16.31
N ASN A 164 0.71 -31.02 -16.76
CA ASN A 164 -0.31 -31.71 -17.56
C ASN A 164 -0.10 -31.59 -19.08
N THR A 165 0.97 -30.94 -19.52
CA THR A 165 1.27 -30.71 -20.96
C THR A 165 2.40 -31.62 -21.48
N ILE A 166 2.87 -32.58 -20.67
CA ILE A 166 3.95 -33.53 -21.00
C ILE A 166 3.39 -34.95 -21.09
#